data_AF-A0A9F2Q3A2-F1
#
_entry.id   AF-A0A9F2Q3A2-F1
#
_cell.length_a   1.000
_cell.length_b   1.000
_cell.length_c   1.000
_cell.angle_alpha   90.00
_cell.angle_beta   90.00
_cell.angle_gamma   90.00
#
_symmetry.space_group_name_H-M   'P 1'
#
loop_
_entity.id
_entity.type
_entity.pdbx_description
1 polymer ?
#
loop_
_entity_poly.entity_id
_entity_poly.type
_entity_poly.pdbx_seq_one_letter_code
_entity_poly.pdbx_strand_id
1 'polypeptide(L)'
;LGYQSVPSGSSGNLSTSSSSSPPGTPNPSDSSKSAAAGGGSGGAVYPAGPGGGGSGGGKNKSKKCVDKHSEEYKIRRERNNIAVRKSRDKAKMRNLETQHKVLELTAENERLQKKVEQLSRELSTLRNLFKQLPEPLLATSGHC
;
A
#
# COMPACT_ATOMS: atom_id res chain seq x y z
N LEU A 1 -17.08 -27.51 50.62
CA LEU A 1 -17.02 -28.81 49.91
C LEU A 1 -18.24 -28.86 49.00
N GLY A 2 -18.23 -28.76 47.68
CA GLY A 2 -17.24 -28.48 46.65
C GLY A 2 -18.07 -28.39 45.37
N TYR A 3 -18.10 -27.23 44.71
CA TYR A 3 -18.78 -27.11 43.41
C TYR A 3 -17.91 -27.81 42.37
N GLN A 4 -18.41 -28.90 41.81
CA GLN A 4 -17.72 -29.68 40.80
C GLN A 4 -18.01 -29.08 39.42
N SER A 5 -17.03 -28.39 38.85
CA SER A 5 -17.03 -27.94 37.45
C SER A 5 -16.84 -29.12 36.51
N VAL A 6 -17.72 -29.25 35.51
CA VAL A 6 -17.50 -30.08 34.33
C VAL A 6 -17.01 -29.20 33.17
N PRO A 7 -15.93 -29.56 32.45
CA PRO A 7 -15.53 -28.84 31.25
C PRO A 7 -16.30 -29.40 30.05
N SER A 8 -17.26 -28.64 29.53
CA SER A 8 -17.83 -28.94 28.21
C SER A 8 -16.88 -28.42 27.15
N GLY A 9 -16.01 -29.31 26.67
CA GLY A 9 -15.13 -29.07 25.53
C GLY A 9 -15.95 -29.03 24.25
N SER A 10 -16.34 -27.84 23.81
CA SER A 10 -16.76 -27.61 22.42
C SER A 10 -15.52 -27.28 21.61
N SER A 11 -15.04 -28.27 20.87
CA SER A 11 -13.99 -28.15 19.85
C SER A 11 -14.31 -27.00 18.91
N GLY A 12 -13.63 -25.87 19.10
CA GLY A 12 -13.71 -24.73 18.20
C GLY A 12 -13.07 -25.07 16.86
N ASN A 13 -13.87 -25.14 15.81
CA ASN A 13 -13.37 -25.04 14.44
C ASN A 13 -12.74 -23.66 14.26
N LEU A 14 -11.40 -23.58 14.31
CA LEU A 14 -10.64 -22.42 13.89
C LEU A 14 -10.65 -22.37 12.36
N SER A 15 -11.73 -21.85 11.78
CA SER A 15 -11.75 -21.39 10.40
C SER A 15 -10.83 -20.16 10.32
N THR A 16 -9.59 -20.37 9.87
CA THR A 16 -8.67 -19.30 9.47
C THR A 16 -9.11 -18.71 8.14
N SER A 17 -10.28 -18.07 8.12
CA SER A 17 -10.61 -17.11 7.07
C SER A 17 -9.90 -15.79 7.39
N SER A 18 -8.58 -15.78 7.25
CA SER A 18 -7.78 -14.56 7.24
C SER A 18 -8.05 -13.84 5.92
N SER A 19 -9.18 -13.13 5.81
CA SER A 19 -9.37 -12.12 4.78
C SER A 19 -8.53 -10.90 5.16
N SER A 20 -7.21 -11.01 5.05
CA SER A 20 -6.31 -9.87 5.16
C SER A 20 -6.35 -9.09 3.84
N SER A 21 -7.44 -8.38 3.62
CA SER A 21 -7.41 -7.26 2.69
C SER A 21 -6.48 -6.21 3.29
N PRO A 22 -5.39 -5.79 2.63
CA PRO A 22 -4.56 -4.72 3.15
C PRO A 22 -5.40 -3.43 3.25
N PRO A 23 -5.23 -2.62 4.30
CA PRO A 23 -5.87 -1.31 4.39
C PRO A 23 -5.48 -0.49 3.15
N GLY A 24 -6.47 0.16 2.54
CA GLY A 24 -6.35 0.82 1.24
C GLY A 24 -5.13 1.73 1.15
N THR A 25 -4.28 1.46 0.16
CA THR A 25 -3.22 2.39 -0.24
C THR A 25 -3.86 3.52 -1.06
N PRO A 26 -3.63 4.81 -0.73
CA PRO A 26 -4.12 5.92 -1.52
C PRO A 26 -3.49 5.92 -2.92
N ASN A 27 -4.34 6.09 -3.92
CA ASN A 27 -4.02 6.12 -5.35
C ASN A 27 -3.31 7.45 -5.71
N PRO A 28 -2.09 7.46 -6.28
CA PRO A 28 -1.49 8.69 -6.76
C PRO A 28 -1.68 8.80 -8.27
N SER A 29 -2.71 9.53 -8.72
CA SER A 29 -2.71 10.32 -9.96
C SER A 29 -4.09 10.91 -10.21
N ASP A 30 -4.26 12.16 -9.77
CA ASP A 30 -5.12 13.13 -10.43
C ASP A 30 -4.40 13.60 -11.70
N SER A 31 -5.06 13.50 -12.87
CA SER A 31 -5.07 14.54 -13.92
C SER A 31 -5.70 14.02 -15.21
N SER A 32 -7.03 14.11 -15.32
CA SER A 32 -7.69 14.53 -16.57
C SER A 32 -9.19 14.70 -16.37
N LYS A 33 -9.63 15.96 -16.40
CA LYS A 33 -10.97 16.47 -16.74
C LYS A 33 -12.03 15.39 -17.06
N SER A 34 -13.02 15.25 -16.19
CA SER A 34 -14.32 14.72 -16.57
C SER A 34 -15.32 15.87 -16.67
N ALA A 35 -15.57 16.35 -17.89
CA ALA A 35 -16.79 17.07 -18.20
C ALA A 35 -17.94 16.06 -18.22
N ALA A 36 -18.98 16.37 -17.44
CA ALA A 36 -20.15 15.52 -17.29
C ALA A 36 -21.04 15.50 -18.54
N ALA A 37 -21.74 14.38 -18.66
CA ALA A 37 -22.69 13.94 -19.67
C ALA A 37 -23.69 14.99 -20.20
N GLY A 38 -24.00 14.86 -21.50
CA GLY A 38 -25.21 15.38 -22.13
C GLY A 38 -25.43 14.66 -23.47
N GLY A 39 -26.56 13.95 -23.61
CA GLY A 39 -26.89 13.11 -24.76
C GLY A 39 -27.32 13.88 -26.02
N GLY A 40 -27.44 13.16 -27.13
CA GLY A 40 -28.04 13.69 -28.35
C GLY A 40 -27.80 12.82 -29.58
N SER A 41 -28.88 12.29 -30.13
CA SER A 41 -28.99 11.65 -31.44
C SER A 41 -28.52 12.57 -32.58
N GLY A 42 -27.81 12.01 -33.56
CA GLY A 42 -27.53 12.70 -34.81
C GLY A 42 -26.82 11.78 -35.79
N GLY A 43 -27.53 11.38 -36.86
CA GLY A 43 -26.94 10.63 -37.96
C GLY A 43 -25.97 11.49 -38.78
N ALA A 44 -24.97 10.85 -39.36
CA ALA A 44 -24.24 11.35 -40.52
C ALA A 44 -23.68 10.17 -41.32
N VAL A 45 -24.10 10.13 -42.58
CA VAL A 45 -23.63 9.27 -43.67
C VAL A 45 -22.21 9.74 -44.10
N TYR A 46 -21.59 9.00 -45.05
CA TYR A 46 -20.39 9.27 -45.89
C TYR A 46 -19.15 8.41 -45.54
N PRO A 47 -18.28 8.06 -46.52
CA PRO A 47 -18.19 6.70 -47.05
C PRO A 47 -16.78 6.09 -46.93
N ALA A 48 -16.64 4.86 -47.44
CA ALA A 48 -15.44 4.02 -47.46
C ALA A 48 -14.15 4.70 -47.98
N GLY A 49 -13.01 4.30 -47.39
CA GLY A 49 -11.65 4.47 -47.92
C GLY A 49 -10.74 3.34 -47.39
N PRO A 50 -9.80 2.78 -48.18
CA PRO A 50 -9.34 1.40 -48.03
C PRO A 50 -8.04 1.24 -47.22
N GLY A 51 -7.84 0.04 -46.67
CA GLY A 51 -6.52 -0.58 -46.53
C GLY A 51 -5.59 0.01 -45.47
N GLY A 52 -5.65 -0.55 -44.26
CA GLY A 52 -4.61 -0.38 -43.24
C GLY A 52 -4.43 -1.67 -42.45
N GLY A 53 -3.51 -2.52 -42.90
CA GLY A 53 -3.08 -3.71 -42.17
C GLY A 53 -2.51 -3.30 -40.81
N GLY A 54 -3.19 -3.72 -39.74
CA GLY A 54 -2.80 -3.42 -38.37
C GLY A 54 -3.24 -4.56 -37.47
N SER A 55 -2.34 -5.53 -37.30
CA SER A 55 -2.49 -6.57 -36.30
C SER A 55 -2.49 -5.93 -34.91
N GLY A 56 -3.65 -5.91 -34.24
CA GLY A 56 -3.75 -5.50 -32.84
C GLY A 56 -4.97 -4.63 -32.52
N GLY A 57 -5.82 -5.15 -31.62
CA GLY A 57 -6.80 -4.34 -30.89
C GLY A 57 -8.23 -4.81 -31.05
N GLY A 58 -8.78 -5.32 -29.95
CA GLY A 58 -10.09 -5.97 -29.91
C GLY A 58 -11.28 -5.05 -30.22
N LYS A 59 -12.33 -5.71 -30.73
CA LYS A 59 -13.76 -5.38 -30.59
C LYS A 59 -14.51 -6.70 -30.77
N ASN A 60 -15.58 -6.88 -30.00
CA ASN A 60 -16.48 -8.03 -29.89
C ASN A 60 -16.18 -8.98 -28.72
N LYS A 61 -16.71 -8.59 -27.55
CA LYS A 61 -17.00 -9.49 -26.41
C LYS A 61 -18.19 -10.41 -26.74
N SER A 62 -18.13 -11.12 -27.86
CA SER A 62 -18.87 -12.37 -28.00
C SER A 62 -18.00 -13.47 -27.41
N LYS A 63 -18.59 -14.38 -26.63
CA LYS A 63 -17.90 -15.54 -26.03
C LYS A 63 -17.33 -16.40 -27.16
N LYS A 64 -16.15 -16.06 -27.68
CA LYS A 64 -15.44 -16.91 -28.64
C LYS A 64 -15.11 -18.19 -27.89
N CYS A 65 -15.75 -19.28 -28.28
CA CYS A 65 -15.33 -20.62 -27.91
C CYS A 65 -13.89 -20.75 -28.41
N VAL A 66 -12.93 -20.68 -27.48
CA VAL A 66 -11.52 -20.85 -27.81
C VAL A 66 -11.25 -22.33 -27.81
N ASP A 67 -10.79 -22.86 -28.95
CA ASP A 67 -10.29 -24.22 -29.02
C ASP A 67 -9.08 -24.37 -28.09
N LYS A 68 -9.22 -25.24 -27.09
CA LYS A 68 -8.23 -25.47 -26.03
C LYS A 68 -7.01 -26.26 -26.53
N HIS A 69 -7.12 -26.91 -27.68
CA HIS A 69 -6.05 -27.74 -28.22
C HIS A 69 -5.20 -27.00 -29.27
N SER A 70 -5.63 -25.80 -29.68
CA SER A 70 -4.89 -24.97 -30.63
C SER A 70 -3.53 -24.54 -30.06
N GLU A 71 -2.53 -24.46 -30.93
CA GLU A 71 -1.19 -24.06 -30.54
C GLU A 71 -1.14 -22.58 -30.07
N GLU A 72 -1.95 -21.73 -30.69
CA GLU A 72 -2.13 -20.34 -30.28
C GLU A 72 -2.70 -20.20 -28.85
N TYR A 73 -3.62 -21.09 -28.46
CA TYR A 73 -4.10 -21.14 -27.07
C TYR A 73 -2.99 -21.55 -26.10
N LYS A 74 -2.23 -22.61 -26.40
CA LYS A 74 -1.13 -23.08 -25.54
C LYS A 74 -0.08 -22.00 -25.32
N ILE A 75 0.36 -21.33 -26.39
CA ILE A 75 1.33 -20.23 -26.30
C ILE A 75 0.79 -19.09 -25.42
N ARG A 76 -0.48 -18.69 -25.59
CA ARG A 76 -1.11 -17.66 -24.74
C ARG A 76 -1.19 -18.09 -23.27
N ARG A 77 -1.54 -19.35 -23.01
CA ARG A 77 -1.58 -19.90 -21.65
C ARG A 77 -0.20 -19.94 -21.00
N GLU A 78 0.83 -20.35 -21.73
CA GLU A 78 2.18 -20.40 -21.17
C GLU A 78 2.70 -19.00 -20.85
N ARG A 79 2.50 -18.03 -21.75
CA ARG A 79 2.81 -16.62 -21.48
C ARG A 79 2.08 -16.09 -20.24
N ASN A 80 0.80 -16.43 -20.09
CA ASN A 80 0.02 -16.03 -18.92
C ASN A 80 0.53 -16.71 -17.65
N ASN A 81 0.87 -17.99 -17.68
CA ASN A 81 1.45 -18.70 -16.54
C ASN A 81 2.75 -18.05 -16.08
N ILE A 82 3.63 -17.68 -17.02
CA ILE A 82 4.86 -16.93 -16.73
C ILE A 82 4.53 -15.58 -16.08
N ALA A 83 3.59 -14.83 -16.66
CA ALA A 83 3.19 -13.52 -16.12
C ALA A 83 2.61 -13.62 -14.70
N VAL A 84 1.81 -14.66 -14.43
CA VAL A 84 1.23 -14.92 -13.10
C VAL A 84 2.33 -15.25 -12.09
N ARG A 85 3.28 -16.13 -12.44
CA ARG A 85 4.43 -16.44 -11.58
C ARG A 85 5.21 -15.16 -11.25
N LYS A 86 5.58 -14.39 -12.27
CA LYS A 86 6.29 -13.11 -12.11
C LYS A 86 5.53 -12.10 -11.24
N SER A 87 4.22 -11.99 -11.42
CA SER A 87 3.37 -11.09 -10.62
C SER A 87 3.33 -11.50 -9.16
N ARG A 88 3.20 -12.81 -8.89
CA ARG A 88 3.23 -13.36 -7.53
C ARG A 88 4.56 -13.15 -6.85
N ASP A 89 5.66 -13.41 -7.54
CA ASP A 89 7.01 -13.21 -6.98
C ASP A 89 7.26 -11.73 -6.67
N LYS A 90 6.83 -10.82 -7.55
CA LYS A 90 6.90 -9.38 -7.29
C LYS A 90 6.06 -8.95 -6.09
N ALA A 91 4.87 -9.52 -5.91
CA ALA A 91 4.04 -9.25 -4.74
C ALA A 91 4.69 -9.78 -3.45
N LYS A 92 5.26 -10.99 -3.50
CA LYS A 92 6.01 -11.58 -2.39
C LYS A 92 7.21 -10.72 -2.01
N MET A 93 7.97 -10.24 -3.00
CA MET A 93 9.11 -9.36 -2.77
C MET A 93 8.69 -8.04 -2.12
N ARG A 94 7.66 -7.37 -2.65
CA ARG A 94 7.13 -6.14 -2.02
C ARG A 94 6.71 -6.35 -0.57
N ASN A 95 6.11 -7.49 -0.25
CA ASN A 95 5.73 -7.79 1.13
C ASN A 95 6.95 -7.95 2.04
N LEU A 96 8.01 -8.63 1.57
CA LEU A 96 9.27 -8.77 2.29
C LEU A 96 9.98 -7.43 2.47
N GLU A 97 10.06 -6.62 1.41
CA GLU A 97 10.61 -5.26 1.46
C GLU A 97 9.85 -4.40 2.48
N THR A 98 8.52 -4.52 2.52
CA THR A 98 7.68 -3.79 3.49
C THR A 98 7.99 -4.24 4.92
N GLN A 99 8.10 -5.55 5.17
CA GLN A 99 8.48 -6.09 6.48
C GLN A 99 9.86 -5.59 6.90
N HIS A 100 10.84 -5.61 5.99
CA HIS A 100 12.17 -5.07 6.24
C HIS A 100 12.11 -3.58 6.57
N LYS A 101 11.30 -2.82 5.82
CA LYS A 101 11.17 -1.37 6.04
C LYS A 101 10.58 -1.04 7.41
N VAL A 102 9.65 -1.85 7.89
CA VAL A 102 9.12 -1.71 9.26
C VAL A 102 10.24 -1.87 10.28
N LEU A 103 11.08 -2.90 10.15
CA LEU A 103 12.22 -3.11 11.06
C LEU A 103 13.20 -1.93 11.05
N GLU A 104 13.57 -1.45 9.86
CA GLU A 104 14.43 -0.27 9.72
C GLU A 104 13.84 0.96 10.41
N LEU A 105 12.55 1.23 10.16
CA LEU A 105 11.88 2.40 10.73
C LEU A 105 11.71 2.28 12.25
N THR A 106 11.45 1.07 12.77
CA THR A 106 11.40 0.84 14.22
C THR A 106 12.75 1.13 14.88
N ALA A 107 13.84 0.60 14.32
CA ALA A 107 15.18 0.84 14.86
C ALA A 107 15.56 2.34 14.82
N GLU A 108 15.25 3.02 13.72
CA GLU A 108 15.48 4.46 13.58
C GLU A 108 14.61 5.28 14.54
N ASN A 109 13.35 4.87 14.74
CA ASN A 109 12.46 5.53 15.69
C ASN A 109 13.00 5.42 17.13
N GLU A 110 13.44 4.24 17.55
CA GLU A 110 14.07 4.05 18.86
C GLU A 110 15.33 4.90 19.03
N ARG A 111 16.17 4.99 17.98
CA ARG A 111 17.36 5.85 17.97
C ARG A 111 16.99 7.32 18.16
N LEU A 112 15.97 7.79 17.43
CA LEU A 112 15.48 9.16 17.54
C LEU A 112 14.87 9.44 18.92
N GLN A 113 14.07 8.52 19.46
CA GLN A 113 13.51 8.64 20.81
C GLN A 113 14.61 8.79 21.86
N LYS A 114 15.66 7.96 21.82
CA LYS A 114 16.82 8.09 22.71
C LYS A 114 17.50 9.45 22.57
N LYS A 115 17.63 9.97 21.35
CA LYS A 115 18.24 11.29 21.13
C LYS A 115 17.37 12.43 21.69
N VAL A 116 16.06 12.36 21.50
CA VAL A 116 15.10 13.32 22.08
C VAL A 116 15.18 13.27 23.61
N GLU A 117 15.19 12.08 24.21
CA GLU A 117 15.28 11.91 25.66
C GLU A 117 16.60 12.46 26.21
N GLN A 118 17.73 12.20 25.53
CA GLN A 118 19.03 12.75 25.89
C GLN A 118 19.00 14.28 25.90
N LEU A 119 18.61 14.90 24.78
CA LEU A 119 18.56 16.36 24.66
C LEU A 119 17.59 16.98 25.67
N SER A 120 16.47 16.31 25.93
CA SER A 120 15.48 16.75 26.92
C SER A 120 16.07 16.76 28.33
N ARG A 121 16.85 15.73 28.69
CA ARG A 121 17.58 15.69 29.96
C ARG A 121 18.64 16.77 30.05
N GLU A 122 19.45 16.96 29.01
CA GLU A 122 20.47 18.02 28.95
C GLU A 122 19.86 19.41 29.13
N LEU A 123 18.75 19.71 28.44
CA LEU A 123 18.02 20.97 28.59
C LEU A 123 17.42 21.13 29.98
N SER A 124 16.86 20.07 30.56
CA SER A 124 16.34 20.12 31.93
C SER A 124 17.43 20.42 32.93
N THR A 125 18.61 19.79 32.80
CA THR A 125 19.78 20.05 33.64
C THR A 125 20.20 21.51 33.51
N LEU A 126 20.40 22.01 32.29
CA LEU A 126 20.76 23.42 32.07
C LEU A 126 19.75 24.40 32.67
N ARG A 127 18.45 24.18 32.44
CA ARG A 127 17.38 25.01 33.05
C ARG A 127 17.42 24.99 34.57
N ASN A 128 17.69 23.83 35.18
CA ASN A 128 17.81 23.72 36.63
C ASN A 128 19.03 24.46 37.17
N LEU A 129 20.17 24.40 36.47
CA LEU A 129 21.36 25.18 36.82
C LEU A 129 21.07 26.68 36.78
N PHE A 130 20.43 27.17 35.71
CA PHE A 130 20.07 28.59 35.58
C PHE A 130 19.11 29.06 36.68
N LYS A 131 18.19 28.21 37.13
CA LYS A 131 17.27 28.53 38.24
C LYS A 131 17.96 28.62 39.61
N GLN A 132 19.13 27.99 39.77
CA GLN A 132 19.90 28.00 41.02
C GLN A 132 20.89 29.18 41.09
N LEU A 133 21.10 29.91 39.98
CA LEU A 133 21.99 31.07 39.96
C LEU A 133 21.33 32.27 40.68
N PRO A 134 22.07 33.02 41.50
CA PRO A 134 21.58 34.25 42.11
C PRO A 134 21.21 35.30 41.05
N GLU A 135 20.04 35.92 41.21
CA GLU A 135 19.51 37.07 40.44
C GLU A 135 20.56 38.10 39.95
N PRO A 136 21.53 38.58 40.75
CA PRO A 136 22.49 39.60 40.31
C PRO A 136 23.41 39.19 39.16
N LEU A 137 23.55 37.89 38.84
CA LEU A 137 24.40 37.43 37.73
C LEU A 137 23.66 37.30 36.40
N LEU A 138 22.32 37.25 36.41
CA LEU A 138 21.51 37.14 35.19
C LEU A 138 21.21 38.50 34.54
N ALA A 139 21.26 39.59 35.32
CA ALA A 139 20.95 40.95 34.87
C ALA A 139 22.02 41.57 33.93
N THR A 140 23.22 41.00 33.84
CA THR A 140 24.34 41.58 33.06
C THR A 140 24.33 41.22 31.57
N SER A 141 23.58 40.19 31.15
CA SER A 141 23.59 39.70 29.75
C SER A 141 22.39 40.16 28.89
N GLY A 142 21.59 41.11 29.37
CA GLY A 142 20.34 41.57 28.71
C GLY A 142 20.43 42.89 27.93
N HIS A 143 21.63 43.37 27.59
CA HIS A 143 21.82 44.55 26.74
C HIS A 143 22.80 44.23 25.61
N CYS A 144 22.26 43.86 24.44
CA CYS A 144 22.84 43.99 23.10
C CYS A 144 21.71 43.72 22.08
#